data_AF-A0A7C7CK21-F1
#
_entry.id   AF-A0A7C7CK21-F1
#
_cell.length_a   1.000
_cell.length_b   1.000
_cell.length_c   1.000
_cell.angle_alpha   90.00
_cell.angle_beta   90.00
_cell.angle_gamma   90.00
#
_symmetry.space_group_name_H-M   'P 1'
#
loop_
_entity.id
_entity.type
_entity.pdbx_description
1 polymer ?
#
loop_
_entity_poly.entity_id
_entity_poly.type
_entity_poly.pdbx_seq_one_letter_code
_entity_poly.pdbx_strand_id
1 'polypeptide(L)'
;MILTVAALACDSDEESEPAPAPAAPASAPAAAPAPAPSSGPKQYDAPPALTIDTSKTYTAFIELEKGGEIEIELHADKVPNTVNNFVFLAREGFYDGVTFHRVLENFMAQTGDPTGTGSGG
;
A
#
# COMPACT_ATOMS: atom_id res chain seq x y z
N MET A 1 0.06 0.34 12.91
CA MET A 1 0.66 -0.16 11.64
C MET A 1 0.62 0.98 10.63
N ILE A 2 1.70 1.26 9.91
CA ILE A 2 1.73 2.26 8.81
C ILE A 2 2.24 1.53 7.57
N LEU A 3 1.62 1.77 6.42
CA LEU A 3 2.03 1.13 5.16
C LEU A 3 2.49 2.15 4.13
N THR A 4 3.75 2.00 3.69
CA THR A 4 4.35 2.83 2.65
C THR A 4 4.64 1.98 1.42
N VAL A 5 4.35 2.49 0.22
CA VAL A 5 4.67 1.81 -1.05
C VAL A 5 5.62 2.66 -1.87
N ALA A 6 6.77 2.07 -2.22
CA ALA A 6 7.74 2.62 -3.17
C ALA A 6 7.66 1.88 -4.51
N ALA A 7 7.95 2.58 -5.61
CA ALA A 7 8.11 1.99 -6.93
C ALA A 7 9.50 2.35 -7.44
N LEU A 8 10.34 1.34 -7.71
CA LEU A 8 11.68 1.54 -8.24
C LEU A 8 11.70 1.11 -9.71
N ALA A 9 12.14 2.01 -10.58
CA ALA A 9 12.52 1.68 -11.95
C ALA A 9 14.04 1.49 -11.95
N CYS A 10 14.50 0.31 -12.37
CA CYS A 10 15.91 0.02 -12.50
C CYS A 10 16.43 0.73 -13.77
N ASP A 11 17.00 1.92 -13.61
CA ASP A 11 17.87 2.56 -14.61
C ASP A 11 19.29 2.52 -14.01
N SER A 12 20.25 2.02 -14.78
CA SER A 12 21.62 1.77 -14.30
C SER A 12 22.36 3.09 -14.06
N ASP A 13 22.73 3.37 -12.81
CA ASP A 13 24.08 3.78 -12.35
C ASP A 13 24.08 4.26 -10.87
N GLU A 14 24.92 3.58 -10.06
CA GLU A 14 25.75 4.01 -8.92
C GLU A 14 25.20 4.77 -7.66
N GLU A 15 25.27 4.07 -6.51
CA GLU A 15 25.70 4.41 -5.13
C GLU A 15 25.66 5.85 -4.55
N SER A 16 25.04 6.04 -3.36
CA SER A 16 25.65 6.59 -2.11
C SER A 16 24.62 7.17 -1.10
N GLU A 17 24.59 6.53 0.08
CA GLU A 17 24.16 6.92 1.45
C GLU A 17 22.87 7.72 1.80
N PRO A 18 22.29 7.47 3.00
CA PRO A 18 20.93 7.86 3.35
C PRO A 18 20.81 9.18 4.15
N ALA A 19 19.57 9.68 4.16
CA ALA A 19 18.96 10.72 5.01
C ALA A 19 18.96 12.16 4.45
N PRO A 20 17.97 13.01 4.82
CA PRO A 20 16.79 12.76 5.66
C PRO A 20 15.45 12.99 4.92
N ALA A 21 14.37 12.43 5.44
CA ALA A 21 13.03 12.99 5.21
C ALA A 21 13.07 14.48 5.60
N PRO A 22 12.57 15.40 4.76
CA PRO A 22 11.20 15.84 5.03
C PRO A 22 10.40 16.28 3.81
N ALA A 23 9.09 16.25 4.03
CA ALA A 23 8.08 17.11 3.44
C ALA A 23 7.87 17.01 1.92
N ALA A 24 6.75 16.37 1.58
CA ALA A 24 6.04 16.62 0.33
C ALA A 24 5.89 18.12 0.04
N PRO A 25 6.01 18.49 -1.24
CA PRO A 25 5.08 19.45 -1.80
C PRO A 25 4.37 18.88 -3.02
N ALA A 26 3.11 19.25 -3.10
CA ALA A 26 2.14 18.90 -4.11
C ALA A 26 2.47 19.44 -5.51
N SER A 27 2.14 18.66 -6.54
CA SER A 27 1.22 19.04 -7.66
C SER A 27 1.62 18.36 -8.97
N ALA A 28 0.75 17.48 -9.47
CA ALA A 28 0.54 17.20 -10.90
C ALA A 28 -0.80 16.41 -11.04
N PRO A 29 -1.50 16.46 -12.18
CA PRO A 29 -2.80 17.12 -12.31
C PRO A 29 -4.00 16.17 -12.36
N ALA A 30 -5.18 16.77 -12.15
CA ALA A 30 -6.50 16.14 -12.12
C ALA A 30 -6.92 15.44 -13.44
N ALA A 31 -7.45 14.22 -13.34
CA ALA A 31 -8.41 13.65 -14.31
C ALA A 31 -9.21 12.46 -13.70
N ALA A 32 -10.55 12.61 -13.73
CA ALA A 32 -11.64 11.68 -13.35
C ALA A 32 -11.88 11.45 -11.84
N PRO A 33 -13.15 11.46 -11.36
CA PRO A 33 -13.45 11.63 -9.94
C PRO A 33 -13.12 10.35 -9.19
N ALA A 34 -12.11 10.41 -8.32
CA ALA A 34 -12.04 9.50 -7.19
C ALA A 34 -13.37 9.59 -6.42
N PRO A 35 -13.99 8.45 -6.03
CA PRO A 35 -15.16 8.50 -5.16
C PRO A 35 -14.77 9.26 -3.89
N ALA A 36 -15.54 10.30 -3.56
CA ALA A 36 -15.27 11.16 -2.41
C ALA A 36 -15.28 10.35 -1.10
N PRO A 37 -14.34 10.59 -0.16
CA PRO A 37 -14.35 9.87 1.11
C PRO A 37 -15.53 10.32 1.97
N SER A 38 -16.44 9.39 2.27
CA SER A 38 -17.46 9.58 3.31
C SER A 38 -16.83 9.30 4.68
N SER A 39 -17.10 10.16 5.65
CA SER A 39 -16.66 10.01 7.05
C SER A 39 -17.25 8.73 7.68
N GLY A 40 -16.44 7.68 7.66
CA GLY A 40 -16.63 6.29 8.14
C GLY A 40 -15.36 5.49 7.81
N PRO A 41 -15.22 4.19 8.18
CA PRO A 41 -14.12 3.38 7.66
C PRO A 41 -14.15 3.45 6.12
N LYS A 42 -13.01 3.76 5.49
CA LYS A 42 -12.90 3.91 4.04
C LYS A 42 -13.46 2.64 3.39
N GLN A 43 -14.50 2.75 2.56
CA GLN A 43 -15.13 1.63 1.86
C GLN A 43 -15.28 2.02 0.40
N TYR A 44 -15.03 1.07 -0.51
CA TYR A 44 -15.05 1.31 -1.94
C TYR A 44 -16.02 0.32 -2.60
N ASP A 45 -17.01 0.83 -3.33
CA ASP A 45 -18.05 0.00 -3.97
C ASP A 45 -17.57 -0.68 -5.26
N ALA A 46 -16.44 -0.23 -5.81
CA ALA A 46 -15.88 -0.73 -7.05
C ALA A 46 -14.35 -0.75 -6.98
N PRO A 47 -13.70 -1.69 -7.68
CA PRO A 47 -12.24 -1.73 -7.76
C PRO A 47 -11.71 -0.48 -8.48
N PRO A 48 -10.55 0.05 -8.04
CA PRO A 48 -9.92 1.19 -8.70
C PRO A 48 -9.46 0.82 -10.11
N ALA A 49 -9.47 1.81 -11.02
CA ALA A 49 -8.93 1.64 -12.37
C ALA A 49 -7.43 1.30 -12.32
N LEU A 50 -6.95 0.52 -13.30
CA LEU A 50 -5.54 0.16 -13.41
C LEU A 50 -4.71 1.40 -13.78
N THR A 51 -3.93 1.91 -12.82
CA THR A 51 -3.12 3.13 -12.96
C THR A 51 -1.63 2.89 -12.76
N ILE A 52 -1.25 1.74 -12.22
CA ILE A 52 0.16 1.35 -12.05
C ILE A 52 0.81 0.97 -13.38
N ASP A 53 2.11 1.22 -13.48
CA ASP A 53 2.95 0.70 -14.54
C ASP A 53 3.38 -0.73 -14.20
N THR A 54 2.94 -1.72 -14.98
CA THR A 54 3.20 -3.15 -14.72
C THR A 54 4.63 -3.58 -15.04
N SER A 55 5.43 -2.71 -15.67
CA SER A 55 6.84 -2.99 -15.99
C SER A 55 7.81 -2.62 -14.87
N LYS A 56 7.33 -1.94 -13.81
CA LYS A 56 8.13 -1.51 -12.67
C LYS A 56 8.07 -2.48 -11.50
N THR A 57 9.10 -2.46 -10.68
CA THR A 57 9.11 -3.15 -9.39
C THR A 57 8.48 -2.27 -8.33
N TYR A 58 7.54 -2.83 -7.57
CA TYR A 58 6.93 -2.17 -6.43
C TYR A 58 7.32 -2.89 -5.16
N THR A 59 7.71 -2.13 -4.15
CA THR A 59 8.04 -2.64 -2.82
C THR A 59 7.17 -1.93 -1.80
N ALA A 60 6.55 -2.70 -0.91
CA ALA A 60 5.75 -2.19 0.19
C ALA A 60 6.44 -2.46 1.52
N PHE A 61 6.43 -1.47 2.39
CA PHE A 61 6.99 -1.51 3.74
C PHE A 61 5.84 -1.39 4.73
N ILE A 62 5.65 -2.44 5.54
CA ILE A 62 4.69 -2.43 6.65
C ILE A 62 5.46 -2.19 7.94
N GLU A 63 5.24 -1.05 8.55
CA GLU A 63 5.78 -0.72 9.87
C GLU A 63 4.81 -1.20 10.97
N LEU A 64 5.31 -2.04 11.87
CA LEU A 64 4.59 -2.58 13.01
C LEU A 64 4.78 -1.67 14.23
N GLU A 65 3.76 -1.61 15.09
CA GLU A 65 3.75 -0.71 16.27
C GLU A 65 4.91 -0.96 17.26
N LYS A 66 5.47 -2.17 17.27
CA LYS A 66 6.58 -2.55 18.15
C LYS A 66 7.96 -2.36 17.52
N GLY A 67 8.05 -1.60 16.42
CA GLY A 67 9.32 -1.25 15.77
C GLY A 67 9.89 -2.34 14.87
N GLY A 68 9.03 -3.16 14.27
CA GLY A 68 9.41 -4.14 13.24
C GLY A 68 8.97 -3.65 11.86
N GLU A 69 9.72 -4.00 10.82
CA GLU A 69 9.40 -3.69 9.43
C GLU A 69 9.27 -4.97 8.61
N ILE A 70 8.27 -5.03 7.74
CA ILE A 70 8.09 -6.10 6.76
C ILE A 70 8.20 -5.49 5.37
N GLU A 71 9.22 -5.92 4.63
CA GLU A 71 9.40 -5.59 3.22
C GLU A 71 8.69 -6.62 2.34
N ILE A 72 7.91 -6.15 1.36
CA ILE A 72 7.12 -6.98 0.45
C ILE A 72 7.37 -6.52 -0.99
N GLU A 73 7.95 -7.40 -1.81
CA GLU A 73 8.00 -7.20 -3.26
C GLU A 73 6.64 -7.55 -3.89
N LEU A 74 6.12 -6.67 -4.75
CA LEU A 74 4.85 -6.83 -5.42
C LEU A 74 5.06 -7.11 -6.92
N HIS A 75 4.59 -8.27 -7.37
CA HIS A 75 4.70 -8.73 -8.76
C HIS A 75 3.59 -8.15 -9.65
N ALA A 76 3.73 -6.88 -10.04
CA ALA A 76 2.79 -6.17 -10.90
C ALA A 76 2.68 -6.79 -12.31
N ASP A 77 3.73 -7.47 -12.77
CA ASP A 77 3.79 -8.22 -14.02
C ASP A 77 2.86 -9.43 -14.04
N LYS A 78 2.69 -10.11 -12.90
CA LYS A 78 1.88 -11.33 -12.77
C LYS A 78 0.45 -11.05 -12.35
N VAL A 79 0.26 -10.14 -11.40
CA VAL A 79 -1.05 -9.85 -10.78
C VAL A 79 -1.36 -8.35 -10.77
N PRO A 80 -1.45 -7.70 -11.95
CA PRO A 80 -1.52 -6.25 -12.07
C PRO A 80 -2.72 -5.62 -11.35
N ASN A 81 -3.90 -6.26 -11.43
CA ASN A 81 -5.10 -5.75 -10.76
C ASN A 81 -4.97 -5.78 -9.23
N THR A 82 -4.36 -6.84 -8.69
CA THR A 82 -4.16 -7.01 -7.25
C THR A 82 -3.14 -5.99 -6.73
N VAL A 83 -2.01 -5.84 -7.41
CA VAL A 83 -1.00 -4.83 -7.05
C VAL A 83 -1.61 -3.44 -7.15
N ASN A 84 -2.37 -3.14 -8.21
CA ASN A 84 -3.02 -1.85 -8.36
C ASN A 84 -3.96 -1.53 -7.20
N ASN A 85 -4.82 -2.48 -6.81
CA ASN A 85 -5.72 -2.30 -5.68
C ASN A 85 -4.94 -2.07 -4.37
N PHE A 86 -3.91 -2.89 -4.13
CA PHE A 86 -3.08 -2.77 -2.94
C PHE A 86 -2.36 -1.42 -2.87
N VAL A 87 -1.71 -0.99 -3.96
CA VAL A 87 -1.02 0.30 -4.04
C VAL A 87 -1.99 1.47 -3.87
N PHE A 88 -3.18 1.39 -4.48
CA PHE A 88 -4.22 2.39 -4.32
C PHE A 88 -4.65 2.52 -2.85
N LEU A 89 -5.05 1.42 -2.21
CA LEU A 89 -5.49 1.42 -0.82
C LEU A 89 -4.38 1.84 0.16
N ALA A 90 -3.14 1.43 -0.09
CA ALA A 90 -1.98 1.83 0.70
C ALA A 90 -1.73 3.35 0.62
N ARG A 91 -1.77 3.93 -0.59
CA ARG A 91 -1.59 5.38 -0.79
C ARG A 91 -2.72 6.20 -0.18
N GLU A 92 -3.92 5.65 -0.16
CA GLU A 92 -5.06 6.26 0.54
C GLU A 92 -4.94 6.14 2.06
N GLY A 93 -3.95 5.43 2.61
CA GLY A 93 -3.82 5.19 4.06
C GLY A 93 -4.96 4.34 4.60
N PHE A 94 -5.45 3.36 3.82
CA PHE A 94 -6.50 2.43 4.24
C PHE A 94 -6.01 1.45 5.31
N TYR A 95 -4.76 1.03 5.21
CA TYR A 95 -4.15 0.04 6.09
C TYR A 95 -3.56 0.64 7.38
N ASP A 96 -3.57 1.97 7.52
CA ASP A 96 -3.03 2.64 8.69
C ASP A 96 -3.87 2.35 9.93
N GLY A 97 -3.20 1.92 11.00
CA GLY A 97 -3.87 1.49 12.24
C GLY A 97 -4.59 0.15 12.15
N VAL A 98 -4.56 -0.53 10.99
CA VAL A 98 -5.18 -1.85 10.84
C VAL A 98 -4.33 -2.91 11.55
N THR A 99 -5.00 -3.82 12.26
CA THR A 99 -4.34 -4.88 13.04
C THR A 99 -4.30 -6.20 12.28
N PHE A 100 -3.43 -7.10 12.72
CA PHE A 100 -3.49 -8.51 12.32
C PHE A 100 -4.54 -9.20 13.18
N HIS A 101 -5.77 -9.30 12.66
CA HIS A 101 -6.91 -9.84 13.40
C HIS A 101 -6.89 -11.38 13.49
N ARG A 102 -6.09 -12.05 12.66
CA ARG A 102 -5.98 -13.51 12.68
C ARG A 102 -4.54 -13.95 12.44
N VAL A 103 -3.94 -14.60 13.44
CA VAL A 103 -2.58 -15.15 13.37
C VAL A 103 -2.63 -16.63 13.76
N LEU A 104 -2.21 -17.48 12.84
CA LEU A 104 -2.03 -18.92 13.05
C LEU A 104 -0.54 -19.22 13.01
N GLU A 105 -0.01 -19.71 14.12
CA GLU A 105 1.38 -20.08 14.25
C GLU A 105 1.78 -21.10 13.17
N ASN A 106 2.94 -20.88 12.55
CA ASN A 106 3.50 -21.70 11.47
C ASN A 106 2.64 -21.82 10.21
N PHE A 107 1.70 -20.90 9.98
CA PHE A 107 0.88 -20.91 8.77
C PHE A 107 0.66 -19.54 8.16
N MET A 108 -0.06 -18.64 8.84
CA MET A 108 -0.49 -17.38 8.23
C MET A 108 -0.80 -16.30 9.25
N ALA A 109 -0.56 -15.05 8.85
CA ALA A 109 -1.09 -13.86 9.51
C ALA A 109 -1.96 -13.10 8.51
N GLN A 110 -3.16 -12.71 8.92
CA GLN A 110 -4.15 -12.03 8.10
C GLN A 110 -4.47 -10.66 8.69
N THR A 111 -4.46 -9.66 7.81
CA THR A 111 -4.75 -8.25 8.09
C THR A 111 -5.60 -7.66 6.95
N GLY A 112 -5.77 -6.34 6.90
CA GLY A 112 -6.49 -5.65 5.83
C GLY A 112 -7.98 -5.44 6.08
N ASP A 113 -8.47 -5.71 7.29
CA ASP A 113 -9.83 -5.38 7.72
C ASP A 113 -9.80 -4.21 8.72
N PRO A 114 -10.21 -2.99 8.32
CA PRO A 114 -10.27 -1.83 9.23
C PRO A 114 -11.18 -2.01 10.44
N THR A 115 -12.15 -2.93 10.38
CA THR A 115 -13.02 -3.23 11.52
C THR A 115 -12.38 -4.20 12.52
N GLY A 116 -11.34 -4.93 12.10
CA GLY A 116 -10.67 -5.95 12.89
C GLY A 116 -11.52 -7.19 13.20
N THR A 117 -12.70 -7.33 12.58
CA THR A 117 -13.62 -8.45 12.82
C THR A 117 -13.30 -9.69 12.00
N GLY A 118 -12.52 -9.53 10.93
CA GLY A 118 -12.23 -10.55 9.93
C GLY A 118 -13.32 -10.75 8.88
N SER A 119 -14.35 -9.89 8.88
CA SER A 119 -15.46 -9.92 7.91
C SER A 119 -15.55 -8.66 7.04
N GLY A 120 -14.72 -7.65 7.31
CA GLY A 120 -14.61 -6.44 6.50
C GLY A 120 -13.46 -6.50 5.49
N GLY A 121 -13.33 -5.42 4.71
CA GLY A 121 -12.39 -5.31 3.59
C GLY A 121 -13.10 -4.99 2.28
#